data_AF-A0A6M3K8W9-F1
#
_entry.id   AF-A0A6M3K8W9-F1
#
_cell.length_a   1.000
_cell.length_b   1.000
_cell.length_c   1.000
_cell.angle_alpha   90.00
_cell.angle_beta   90.00
_cell.angle_gamma   90.00
#
_symmetry.space_group_name_H-M   'P 1'
#
loop_
_entity.id
_entity.type
_entity.pdbx_description
1 polymer ?
#
loop_
_entity_poly.entity_id
_entity_poly.type
_entity_poly.pdbx_seq_one_letter_code
_entity_poly.pdbx_strand_id
1 'polypeptide(L)'
;MTTAEVFTYGDAIAALNDFTQGHAVGIPTSALRRNILSAYREIATAHDWSFLISPSGRVQLVAPQTTGTVVFDMTGGATCERQLTLTGATFPTDAADYSIRFDGIVCDIERYYSSTVVSLDAILSPGADVASTTYSLWPRYYQLPSDFISMPETEDESLDWGLGRYISPSEMHQRTRYETDTGDVAYYTIGPAPDLHGVMALYVHPPSDATETLDFSYKRKSRQIRYTGTDTNDKAGTVTMTANSTAVTGSSTAFTSLHVGSVIRTAGNSDLPTGIEGTNSWVEQRSIIEVADATHLTLDAYPTSAHSAVKYCISDPIDLEASAYEAFLWLAKKHLATERKLADLRDIERAYETALMRAKSGDSRTRHRRVCGPGTPRYRRLRDICVNRTES
;
A
#
# COMPACT_ATOMS: atom_id res chain seq x y z
N MET A 1 -4.18 -1.02 -30.09
CA MET A 1 -4.82 -1.07 -28.76
C MET A 1 -5.00 0.37 -28.30
N THR A 2 -6.23 0.77 -27.98
CA THR A 2 -6.50 2.10 -27.41
C THR A 2 -6.01 2.12 -25.96
N THR A 3 -5.11 3.03 -25.63
CA THR A 3 -4.64 3.25 -24.25
C THR A 3 -5.82 3.64 -23.37
N ALA A 4 -5.94 3.01 -22.19
CA ALA A 4 -6.95 3.38 -21.22
C ALA A 4 -6.64 4.79 -20.67
N GLU A 5 -7.65 5.67 -20.67
CA GLU A 5 -7.51 7.00 -20.08
C GLU A 5 -7.32 6.88 -18.56
N VAL A 6 -6.23 7.45 -18.06
CA VAL A 6 -5.98 7.61 -16.62
C VAL A 6 -6.27 9.05 -16.23
N PHE A 7 -7.18 9.24 -15.29
CA PHE A 7 -7.49 10.53 -14.70
C PHE A 7 -6.36 10.94 -13.74
N THR A 8 -5.86 12.16 -13.87
CA THR A 8 -4.66 12.62 -13.17
C THR A 8 -4.95 13.80 -12.25
N TYR A 9 -4.01 14.10 -11.34
CA TYR A 9 -4.09 15.25 -10.46
C TYR A 9 -4.22 16.58 -11.23
N GLY A 10 -3.56 16.71 -12.38
CA GLY A 10 -3.72 17.86 -13.28
C GLY A 10 -5.15 18.04 -13.79
N ASP A 11 -5.84 16.94 -14.12
CA ASP A 11 -7.24 16.99 -14.56
C ASP A 11 -8.17 17.45 -13.44
N ALA A 12 -7.94 16.98 -12.21
CA ALA A 12 -8.70 17.43 -11.04
C ALA A 12 -8.51 18.94 -10.78
N ILE A 13 -7.29 19.46 -10.97
CA ILE A 13 -7.02 20.89 -10.86
C ILE A 13 -7.74 21.68 -11.94
N ALA A 14 -7.71 21.21 -13.20
CA ALA A 14 -8.43 21.86 -14.30
C ALA A 14 -9.93 21.91 -14.02
N ALA A 15 -10.53 20.79 -13.62
CA ALA A 15 -11.96 20.69 -13.29
C ALA A 15 -12.38 21.63 -12.14
N LEU A 16 -11.53 21.78 -11.10
CA LEU A 16 -11.78 22.72 -10.02
C LEU A 16 -11.59 24.17 -10.46
N ASN A 17 -10.59 24.43 -11.31
CA ASN A 17 -10.36 25.77 -11.83
C ASN A 17 -11.55 26.22 -12.68
N ASP A 18 -12.08 25.37 -13.55
CA ASP A 18 -13.25 25.67 -14.38
C ASP A 18 -14.52 25.91 -13.56
N PHE A 19 -14.70 25.14 -12.47
CA PHE A 19 -15.77 25.39 -11.50
C PHE A 19 -15.69 26.81 -10.89
N THR A 20 -14.49 27.39 -10.80
CA THR A 20 -14.27 28.68 -10.12
C THR A 20 -14.24 29.88 -11.05
N GLN A 21 -14.01 29.68 -12.35
CA GLN A 21 -13.92 30.73 -13.36
C GLN A 21 -15.24 31.51 -13.58
N GLY A 22 -16.36 31.05 -13.01
CA GLY A 22 -17.61 31.82 -12.91
C GLY A 22 -17.62 32.95 -11.88
N HIS A 23 -16.56 33.08 -11.04
CA HIS A 23 -16.56 33.99 -9.87
C HIS A 23 -15.46 35.08 -9.88
N ALA A 24 -14.86 35.37 -11.04
CA ALA A 24 -14.03 36.56 -11.31
C ALA A 24 -12.77 36.80 -10.44
N VAL A 25 -12.38 35.86 -9.56
CA VAL A 25 -11.17 35.97 -8.73
C VAL A 25 -10.28 34.76 -9.00
N GLY A 26 -9.04 35.01 -9.45
CA GLY A 26 -8.05 33.95 -9.62
C GLY A 26 -7.80 33.25 -8.29
N ILE A 27 -8.08 31.94 -8.23
CA ILE A 27 -7.86 31.16 -7.01
C ILE A 27 -6.40 30.73 -6.95
N PRO A 28 -5.72 30.91 -5.81
CA PRO A 28 -4.36 30.42 -5.65
C PRO A 28 -4.32 28.91 -5.81
N THR A 29 -3.40 28.40 -6.62
CA THR A 29 -3.25 26.96 -6.90
C THR A 29 -3.07 26.13 -5.62
N SER A 30 -2.49 26.70 -4.56
CA SER A 30 -2.35 26.05 -3.26
C SER A 30 -3.69 25.72 -2.60
N ALA A 31 -4.71 26.56 -2.76
CA ALA A 31 -6.05 26.29 -2.25
C ALA A 31 -6.70 25.13 -3.02
N LEU A 32 -6.57 25.12 -4.35
CA LEU A 32 -7.06 24.01 -5.17
C LEU A 32 -6.38 22.69 -4.77
N ARG A 33 -5.05 22.70 -4.63
CA ARG A 33 -4.27 21.53 -4.21
C ARG A 33 -4.75 20.98 -2.87
N ARG A 34 -4.91 21.85 -1.86
CA ARG A 34 -5.36 21.45 -0.52
C ARG A 34 -6.74 20.79 -0.55
N ASN A 35 -7.70 21.39 -1.26
CA ASN A 35 -9.06 20.86 -1.33
C ASN A 35 -9.13 19.50 -2.05
N ILE A 36 -8.33 19.32 -3.11
CA ILE A 36 -8.20 18.02 -3.80
C ILE A 36 -7.57 16.98 -2.89
N LEU A 37 -6.49 17.31 -2.18
CA LEU A 37 -5.84 16.38 -1.25
C LEU A 37 -6.75 15.97 -0.10
N SER A 38 -7.55 16.89 0.44
CA SER A 38 -8.56 16.58 1.46
C SER A 38 -9.63 15.64 0.90
N ALA A 39 -10.19 15.95 -0.27
CA ALA A 39 -11.17 15.11 -0.93
C ALA A 39 -10.62 13.70 -1.24
N TYR A 40 -9.36 13.61 -1.64
CA TYR A 40 -8.72 12.35 -2.00
C TYR A 40 -8.54 11.41 -0.80
N ARG A 41 -8.20 11.96 0.38
CA ARG A 41 -8.14 11.19 1.61
C ARG A 41 -9.52 10.77 2.08
N GLU A 42 -10.49 11.69 2.04
CA GLU A 42 -11.84 11.42 2.52
C GLU A 42 -12.56 10.38 1.65
N ILE A 43 -12.47 10.49 0.31
CA ILE A 43 -13.11 9.53 -0.59
C ILE A 43 -12.57 8.11 -0.37
N ALA A 44 -11.26 7.95 -0.14
CA ALA A 44 -10.65 6.65 0.13
C ALA A 44 -11.20 5.99 1.41
N THR A 45 -11.64 6.79 2.40
CA THR A 45 -12.26 6.30 3.65
C THR A 45 -13.79 6.25 3.61
N ALA A 46 -14.44 6.84 2.61
CA ALA A 46 -15.90 6.95 2.53
C ALA A 46 -16.62 5.61 2.25
N HIS A 47 -15.88 4.61 1.79
CA HIS A 47 -16.34 3.25 1.52
C HIS A 47 -15.18 2.25 1.56
N ASP A 48 -15.49 0.96 1.72
CA ASP A 48 -14.53 -0.13 1.54
C ASP A 48 -14.43 -0.49 0.06
N TRP A 49 -13.79 0.41 -0.69
CA TRP A 49 -13.65 0.31 -2.14
C TRP A 49 -12.90 -0.97 -2.56
N SER A 50 -13.49 -1.74 -3.49
CA SER A 50 -12.89 -2.97 -3.98
C SER A 50 -11.55 -2.75 -4.70
N PHE A 51 -11.37 -1.60 -5.36
CA PHE A 51 -10.13 -1.25 -6.06
C PHE A 51 -8.97 -0.86 -5.11
N LEU A 52 -9.26 -0.63 -3.82
CA LEU A 52 -8.26 -0.47 -2.76
C LEU A 52 -7.96 -1.80 -2.06
N ILE A 53 -8.51 -2.92 -2.52
CA ILE A 53 -8.12 -4.25 -2.06
C ILE A 53 -6.99 -4.72 -2.99
N SER A 54 -5.80 -4.89 -2.43
CA SER A 54 -4.73 -5.60 -3.12
C SER A 54 -4.96 -7.11 -2.97
N PRO A 55 -5.00 -7.86 -4.08
CA PRO A 55 -5.21 -9.31 -4.04
C PRO A 55 -3.96 -10.07 -3.55
N SER A 56 -2.80 -9.42 -3.50
CA SER A 56 -1.53 -10.08 -3.20
C SER A 56 -0.65 -9.24 -2.28
N GLY A 57 -0.54 -9.66 -1.03
CA GLY A 57 0.59 -9.41 -0.15
C GLY A 57 1.24 -10.75 0.16
N ARG A 58 2.58 -10.77 0.30
CA ARG A 58 3.34 -11.96 0.66
C ARG A 58 4.31 -11.64 1.77
N VAL A 59 4.33 -12.47 2.80
CA VAL A 59 5.32 -12.47 3.87
C VAL A 59 6.03 -13.81 3.88
N GLN A 60 7.34 -13.78 4.07
CA GLN A 60 8.17 -14.99 4.22
C GLN A 60 8.36 -15.23 5.72
N LEU A 61 7.76 -16.29 6.24
CA LEU A 61 8.00 -16.75 7.61
C LEU A 61 9.33 -17.53 7.64
N VAL A 62 10.12 -17.30 8.69
CA VAL A 62 11.47 -17.87 8.81
C VAL A 62 11.53 -18.76 10.05
N ALA A 63 12.01 -19.99 9.85
CA ALA A 63 12.21 -20.95 10.93
C ALA A 63 13.27 -20.46 11.94
N PRO A 64 13.08 -20.67 13.25
CA PRO A 64 14.05 -20.31 14.27
C PRO A 64 15.41 -20.96 14.06
N GLN A 65 16.45 -20.14 14.16
CA GLN A 65 17.83 -20.62 14.16
C GLN A 65 18.23 -21.08 15.57
N THR A 66 18.57 -22.35 15.70
CA THR A 66 18.98 -23.00 16.96
C THR A 66 20.39 -23.60 16.91
N THR A 67 21.08 -23.45 15.77
CA THR A 67 22.42 -24.03 15.58
C THR A 67 23.49 -23.20 16.27
N GLY A 68 24.31 -23.83 17.11
CA GLY A 68 25.43 -23.19 17.80
C GLY A 68 25.14 -22.87 19.27
N THR A 69 25.97 -21.99 19.84
CA THR A 69 25.88 -21.56 21.24
C THR A 69 26.16 -20.07 21.35
N VAL A 70 25.58 -19.42 22.36
CA VAL A 70 25.78 -18.00 22.63
C VAL A 70 26.40 -17.78 24.00
N VAL A 71 27.24 -16.73 24.10
CA VAL A 71 27.79 -16.21 25.35
C VAL A 71 27.40 -14.74 25.45
N PHE A 72 26.86 -14.34 26.61
CA PHE A 72 26.49 -12.96 26.88
C PHE A 72 27.43 -12.32 27.91
N ASP A 73 27.95 -11.14 27.57
CA ASP A 73 28.80 -10.31 28.41
C ASP A 73 28.10 -8.96 28.66
N MET A 74 27.69 -8.73 29.90
CA MET A 74 26.94 -7.55 30.34
C MET A 74 27.82 -6.31 30.39
N THR A 75 29.05 -6.45 30.89
CA THR A 75 29.98 -5.32 31.08
C THR A 75 30.51 -4.82 29.72
N GLY A 76 30.40 -5.67 28.71
CA GLY A 76 30.81 -5.41 27.35
C GLY A 76 32.06 -6.21 27.02
N GLY A 77 31.98 -6.94 25.91
CA GLY A 77 33.11 -7.66 25.38
C GLY A 77 34.10 -6.72 24.68
N ALA A 78 35.03 -7.29 23.93
CA ALA A 78 36.03 -6.52 23.19
C ALA A 78 35.44 -5.53 22.15
N THR A 79 34.15 -5.66 21.79
CA THR A 79 33.53 -4.91 20.66
C THR A 79 32.47 -3.90 21.12
N CYS A 80 31.60 -4.27 22.06
CA CYS A 80 30.48 -3.44 22.49
C CYS A 80 29.99 -3.81 23.90
N GLU A 81 29.21 -2.92 24.53
CA GLU A 81 28.46 -3.21 25.76
C GLU A 81 27.30 -4.19 25.49
N ARG A 82 26.90 -5.01 26.49
CA ARG A 82 25.83 -6.01 26.36
C ARG A 82 26.04 -6.94 25.16
N GLN A 83 27.28 -7.43 25.03
CA GLN A 83 27.72 -8.17 23.86
C GLN A 83 27.19 -9.60 23.92
N LEU A 84 26.48 -10.01 22.88
CA LEU A 84 26.14 -11.40 22.63
C LEU A 84 27.03 -11.95 21.52
N THR A 85 27.76 -13.01 21.82
CA THR A 85 28.69 -13.66 20.89
C THR A 85 28.18 -15.03 20.50
N LEU A 86 27.98 -15.27 19.20
CA LEU A 86 27.53 -16.53 18.64
C LEU A 86 28.71 -17.37 18.15
N THR A 87 28.70 -18.66 18.50
CA THR A 87 29.68 -19.66 18.04
C THR A 87 28.97 -20.84 17.38
N GLY A 88 29.47 -21.28 16.23
CA GLY A 88 28.94 -22.45 15.50
C GLY A 88 27.86 -22.12 14.46
N ALA A 89 27.48 -20.84 14.32
CA ALA A 89 26.61 -20.33 13.26
C ALA A 89 26.87 -18.84 13.02
N THR A 90 26.07 -18.19 12.16
CA THR A 90 26.16 -16.76 11.87
C THR A 90 24.82 -16.07 12.10
N PHE A 91 24.85 -14.83 12.59
CA PHE A 91 23.69 -13.96 12.63
C PHE A 91 23.32 -13.46 11.22
N PRO A 92 22.01 -13.38 10.89
CA PRO A 92 21.52 -12.68 9.70
C PRO A 92 21.98 -11.21 9.68
N THR A 93 22.10 -10.61 8.49
CA THR A 93 22.52 -9.20 8.35
C THR A 93 21.49 -8.21 8.89
N ASP A 94 20.23 -8.64 8.96
CA ASP A 94 19.06 -7.97 9.50
C ASP A 94 18.74 -8.41 10.94
N ALA A 95 19.71 -8.98 11.67
CA ALA A 95 19.51 -9.47 13.03
C ALA A 95 19.01 -8.40 14.03
N ALA A 96 19.05 -7.11 13.70
CA ALA A 96 18.41 -6.07 14.50
C ALA A 96 16.88 -6.24 14.60
N ASP A 97 16.25 -6.87 13.61
CA ASP A 97 14.80 -7.14 13.60
C ASP A 97 14.45 -8.50 14.25
N TYR A 98 15.40 -9.14 14.92
CA TYR A 98 15.24 -10.45 15.52
C TYR A 98 15.19 -10.38 17.05
N SER A 99 14.42 -11.29 17.62
CA SER A 99 14.46 -11.59 19.05
C SER A 99 15.22 -12.91 19.27
N ILE A 100 15.93 -12.99 20.39
CA ILE A 100 16.67 -14.17 20.79
C ILE A 100 16.23 -14.63 22.18
N ARG A 101 16.05 -15.93 22.35
CA ARG A 101 15.90 -16.55 23.66
C ARG A 101 17.07 -17.44 23.99
N PHE A 102 17.63 -17.23 25.16
CA PHE A 102 18.65 -18.08 25.77
C PHE A 102 18.48 -18.03 27.30
N ASP A 103 18.83 -19.11 27.99
CA ASP A 103 18.66 -19.23 29.45
C ASP A 103 17.21 -18.91 29.95
N GLY A 104 16.21 -19.20 29.11
CA GLY A 104 14.79 -18.92 29.40
C GLY A 104 14.35 -17.46 29.27
N ILE A 105 15.25 -16.53 28.96
CA ILE A 105 14.96 -15.10 28.84
C ILE A 105 14.87 -14.71 27.36
N VAL A 106 13.80 -14.00 26.98
CA VAL A 106 13.67 -13.38 25.65
C VAL A 106 14.31 -12.00 25.67
N CYS A 107 15.25 -11.78 24.78
CA CYS A 107 15.98 -10.54 24.61
C CYS A 107 15.81 -10.02 23.18
N ASP A 108 15.85 -8.70 23.02
CA ASP A 108 15.82 -8.06 21.70
C ASP A 108 17.24 -7.61 21.31
N ILE A 109 17.55 -7.71 20.01
CA ILE A 109 18.83 -7.27 19.47
C ILE A 109 18.73 -5.77 19.15
N GLU A 110 19.60 -4.96 19.76
CA GLU A 110 19.65 -3.51 19.53
C GLU A 110 20.45 -3.18 18.27
N ARG A 111 21.58 -3.88 18.05
CA ARG A 111 22.48 -3.56 16.94
C ARG A 111 23.29 -4.76 16.47
N TYR A 112 23.38 -4.89 15.15
CA TYR A 112 24.27 -5.81 14.46
C TYR A 112 25.66 -5.17 14.26
N TYR A 113 26.73 -5.90 14.64
CA TYR A 113 28.12 -5.48 14.40
C TYR A 113 28.83 -6.39 13.40
N SER A 114 28.64 -7.70 13.51
CA SER A 114 29.23 -8.70 12.63
C SER A 114 28.41 -9.98 12.62
N SER A 115 28.81 -10.94 11.76
CA SER A 115 28.15 -12.24 11.66
C SER A 115 28.20 -13.08 12.94
N THR A 116 29.00 -12.71 13.94
CA THR A 116 29.11 -13.43 15.22
C THR A 116 28.86 -12.55 16.44
N VAL A 117 28.67 -11.24 16.28
CA VAL A 117 28.57 -10.29 17.40
C VAL A 117 27.42 -9.31 17.19
N VAL A 118 26.55 -9.25 18.19
CA VAL A 118 25.44 -8.29 18.30
C VAL A 118 25.40 -7.68 19.70
N SER A 119 24.78 -6.51 19.87
CA SER A 119 24.46 -5.98 21.20
C SER A 119 22.97 -6.15 21.50
N LEU A 120 22.65 -6.49 22.75
CA LEU A 120 21.28 -6.59 23.23
C LEU A 120 20.74 -5.26 23.75
N ASP A 121 19.42 -5.10 23.69
CA ASP A 121 18.70 -3.94 24.23
C ASP A 121 18.99 -3.72 25.72
N ALA A 122 19.09 -2.45 26.13
CA ALA A 122 19.46 -2.10 27.50
C ALA A 122 18.41 -2.46 28.56
N ILE A 123 17.13 -2.61 28.16
CA ILE A 123 16.01 -2.90 29.06
C ILE A 123 15.69 -4.40 29.02
N LEU A 124 15.81 -5.01 27.85
CA LEU A 124 15.49 -6.42 27.58
C LEU A 124 16.76 -7.29 27.47
N SER A 125 17.82 -6.99 28.20
CA SER A 125 19.00 -7.85 28.35
C SER A 125 18.99 -8.62 29.68
N PRO A 126 19.75 -9.73 29.80
CA PRO A 126 20.04 -10.33 31.09
C PRO A 126 20.78 -9.32 31.99
N GLY A 127 20.53 -9.38 33.29
CA GLY A 127 21.17 -8.49 34.27
C GLY A 127 22.59 -8.89 34.68
N ALA A 128 23.12 -9.99 34.13
CA ALA A 128 24.43 -10.54 34.44
C ALA A 128 24.96 -11.36 33.26
N ASP A 129 26.27 -11.65 33.27
CA ASP A 129 26.91 -12.48 32.25
C ASP A 129 26.29 -13.88 32.21
N VAL A 130 26.09 -14.40 30.99
CA VAL A 130 25.56 -15.76 30.76
C VAL A 130 26.61 -16.57 30.03
N ALA A 131 27.00 -17.69 30.65
CA ALA A 131 27.93 -18.63 30.07
C ALA A 131 27.37 -19.28 28.78
N SER A 132 28.23 -19.99 28.05
CA SER A 132 27.88 -20.67 26.81
C SER A 132 26.61 -21.51 26.95
N THR A 133 25.55 -21.14 26.24
CA THR A 133 24.24 -21.79 26.30
C THR A 133 23.59 -21.93 24.93
N THR A 134 22.59 -22.81 24.83
CA THR A 134 21.76 -22.95 23.63
C THR A 134 20.83 -21.76 23.47
N TYR A 135 20.48 -21.44 22.23
CA TYR A 135 19.58 -20.32 21.92
C TYR A 135 18.55 -20.71 20.87
N SER A 136 17.53 -19.86 20.74
CA SER A 136 16.63 -19.82 19.61
C SER A 136 16.51 -18.37 19.14
N LEU A 137 16.70 -18.14 17.85
CA LEU A 137 16.68 -16.82 17.22
C LEU A 137 15.60 -16.79 16.14
N TRP A 138 14.70 -15.82 16.17
CA TRP A 138 13.60 -15.69 15.21
C TRP A 138 13.28 -14.22 14.91
N PRO A 139 12.69 -13.90 13.74
CA PRO A 139 12.25 -12.54 13.44
C PRO A 139 11.21 -12.07 14.46
N ARG A 140 11.39 -10.88 15.02
CA ARG A 140 10.46 -10.30 16.00
C ARG A 140 9.11 -9.97 15.36
N TYR A 141 9.15 -9.56 14.10
CA TYR A 141 8.00 -9.16 13.31
C TYR A 141 8.31 -9.32 11.82
N TYR A 142 7.27 -9.35 11.01
CA TYR A 142 7.36 -9.38 9.56
C TYR A 142 6.76 -8.11 8.97
N GLN A 143 7.57 -7.33 8.26
CA GLN A 143 7.13 -6.05 7.70
C GLN A 143 6.01 -6.27 6.67
N LEU A 144 4.89 -5.55 6.83
CA LEU A 144 3.81 -5.51 5.86
C LEU A 144 4.08 -4.44 4.79
N PRO A 145 3.42 -4.50 3.63
CA PRO A 145 3.52 -3.46 2.61
C PRO A 145 3.33 -2.06 3.19
N SER A 146 4.11 -1.09 2.71
CA SER A 146 4.11 0.29 3.26
C SER A 146 2.74 1.00 3.14
N ASP A 147 1.92 0.57 2.19
CA ASP A 147 0.56 1.01 1.96
C ASP A 147 -0.49 0.17 2.71
N PHE A 148 -0.10 -0.76 3.57
CA PHE A 148 -1.06 -1.57 4.34
C PHE A 148 -1.96 -0.70 5.26
N ILE A 149 -3.27 -0.95 5.23
CA ILE A 149 -4.25 -0.42 6.20
C ILE A 149 -4.78 -1.52 7.11
N SER A 150 -5.34 -2.56 6.49
CA SER A 150 -6.03 -3.62 7.20
C SER A 150 -6.08 -4.88 6.35
N MET A 151 -6.11 -6.03 7.01
CA MET A 151 -6.27 -7.34 6.38
C MET A 151 -7.67 -7.86 6.73
N PRO A 152 -8.54 -8.16 5.74
CA PRO A 152 -9.86 -8.69 6.01
C PRO A 152 -9.80 -10.12 6.56
N GLU A 153 -9.05 -11.01 5.89
CA GLU A 153 -8.81 -12.40 6.28
C GLU A 153 -7.41 -12.81 5.76
N THR A 154 -6.75 -13.70 6.49
CA THR A 154 -5.45 -14.31 6.13
C THR A 154 -5.69 -15.65 5.44
N GLU A 155 -5.00 -15.92 4.33
CA GLU A 155 -5.11 -17.18 3.61
C GLU A 155 -3.74 -17.88 3.63
N ASP A 156 -3.58 -18.93 4.43
CA ASP A 156 -2.35 -19.72 4.41
C ASP A 156 -2.37 -20.73 3.24
N GLU A 157 -1.23 -20.89 2.57
CA GLU A 157 -1.02 -21.86 1.47
C GLU A 157 -1.00 -23.31 1.98
N SER A 158 -0.63 -23.52 3.25
CA SER A 158 -0.43 -24.84 3.86
C SER A 158 -1.54 -25.29 4.81
N LEU A 159 -2.20 -24.35 5.50
CA LEU A 159 -3.12 -24.61 6.61
C LEU A 159 -4.55 -24.13 6.29
N ASP A 160 -5.41 -25.04 5.84
CA ASP A 160 -6.88 -25.01 5.96
C ASP A 160 -7.54 -23.63 6.13
N TRP A 161 -7.31 -22.72 5.16
CA TRP A 161 -7.99 -21.42 5.05
C TRP A 161 -7.80 -20.44 6.23
N GLY A 162 -6.62 -20.40 6.89
CA GLY A 162 -6.36 -19.32 7.85
C GLY A 162 -5.02 -19.33 8.58
N LEU A 163 -4.36 -18.17 8.67
CA LEU A 163 -3.26 -17.92 9.61
C LEU A 163 -3.82 -17.83 11.03
N GLY A 164 -3.75 -18.91 11.80
CA GLY A 164 -4.07 -18.91 13.25
C GLY A 164 -5.29 -18.08 13.68
N ARG A 165 -5.26 -17.57 14.91
CA ARG A 165 -6.29 -16.69 15.47
C ARG A 165 -5.72 -15.30 15.77
N TYR A 166 -6.45 -14.26 15.38
CA TYR A 166 -6.11 -12.89 15.79
C TYR A 166 -6.19 -12.74 17.32
N ILE A 167 -5.12 -12.20 17.91
CA ILE A 167 -5.05 -11.82 19.32
C ILE A 167 -4.66 -10.35 19.48
N SER A 168 -4.95 -9.77 20.64
CA SER A 168 -4.57 -8.38 20.91
C SER A 168 -3.05 -8.22 21.08
N PRO A 169 -2.47 -7.03 20.80
CA PRO A 169 -1.04 -6.80 21.01
C PRO A 169 -0.57 -7.04 22.45
N SER A 170 -1.42 -6.82 23.45
CA SER A 170 -1.10 -7.10 24.85
C SER A 170 -1.02 -8.60 25.13
N GLU A 171 -1.91 -9.40 24.53
CA GLU A 171 -1.87 -10.85 24.66
C GLU A 171 -0.66 -11.42 23.91
N MET A 172 -0.36 -10.88 22.72
CA MET A 172 0.85 -11.25 21.98
C MET A 172 2.10 -11.01 22.81
N HIS A 173 2.25 -9.83 23.42
CA HIS A 173 3.39 -9.53 24.29
C HIS A 173 3.51 -10.51 25.47
N GLN A 174 2.39 -10.91 26.08
CA GLN A 174 2.38 -11.89 27.16
C GLN A 174 2.86 -13.26 26.67
N ARG A 175 2.34 -13.74 25.54
CA ARG A 175 2.69 -15.04 24.96
C ARG A 175 4.14 -15.12 24.56
N THR A 176 4.64 -14.13 23.80
CA THR A 176 6.05 -14.08 23.39
C THR A 176 6.99 -14.12 24.59
N ARG A 177 6.60 -13.51 25.72
CA ARG A 177 7.44 -13.45 26.93
C ARG A 177 7.43 -14.73 27.75
N TYR A 178 6.26 -15.35 27.95
CA TYR A 178 6.10 -16.45 28.91
C TYR A 178 5.95 -17.83 28.29
N GLU A 179 5.54 -17.93 27.03
CA GLU A 179 5.38 -19.22 26.34
C GLU A 179 6.68 -19.55 25.58
N THR A 180 7.03 -20.84 25.57
CA THR A 180 8.25 -21.38 24.94
C THR A 180 7.98 -22.27 23.76
N ASP A 181 6.74 -22.30 23.30
CA ASP A 181 6.30 -23.18 22.24
C ASP A 181 6.89 -22.73 20.90
N THR A 182 7.24 -23.70 20.07
CA THR A 182 7.61 -23.57 18.66
C THR A 182 6.74 -24.53 17.88
N GLY A 183 6.39 -24.18 16.65
CA GLY A 183 5.54 -24.99 15.79
C GLY A 183 4.69 -24.12 14.87
N ASP A 184 3.60 -24.68 14.35
CA ASP A 184 2.68 -23.97 13.47
C ASP A 184 2.14 -22.67 14.10
N VAL A 185 1.97 -21.63 13.28
CA VAL A 185 1.48 -20.33 13.73
C VAL A 185 0.03 -20.43 14.22
N ALA A 186 -0.15 -20.42 15.53
CA ALA A 186 -1.46 -20.50 16.18
C ALA A 186 -2.14 -19.13 16.34
N TYR A 187 -1.36 -18.06 16.45
CA TYR A 187 -1.84 -16.71 16.73
C TYR A 187 -1.09 -15.66 15.92
N TYR A 188 -1.80 -14.60 15.58
CA TYR A 188 -1.19 -13.43 14.97
C TYR A 188 -1.77 -12.13 15.52
N THR A 189 -1.00 -11.06 15.37
CA THR A 189 -1.51 -9.70 15.55
C THR A 189 -0.84 -8.75 14.56
N ILE A 190 -1.44 -7.60 14.34
CA ILE A 190 -0.91 -6.57 13.47
C ILE A 190 -0.63 -5.34 14.35
N GLY A 191 0.59 -4.84 14.28
CA GLY A 191 1.01 -3.66 15.02
C GLY A 191 1.89 -2.75 14.18
N PRO A 192 2.31 -1.59 14.70
CA PRO A 192 3.35 -0.80 14.07
C PRO A 192 4.65 -1.61 14.02
N ALA A 193 5.41 -1.48 12.94
CA ALA A 193 6.80 -1.93 12.94
C ALA A 193 7.60 -1.03 13.91
N PRO A 194 8.43 -1.60 14.81
CA PRO A 194 9.36 -0.80 15.58
C PRO A 194 10.31 -0.09 14.59
N ASP A 195 10.72 1.13 14.93
CA ASP A 195 11.68 1.95 14.15
C ASP A 195 11.22 2.48 12.77
N LEU A 196 10.11 1.97 12.20
CA LEU A 196 9.55 2.45 10.94
C LEU A 196 8.22 3.19 11.12
N HIS A 197 8.23 4.50 10.90
CA HIS A 197 7.03 5.32 11.03
C HIS A 197 5.98 5.03 9.95
N GLY A 198 4.75 4.74 10.37
CA GLY A 198 3.59 4.58 9.48
C GLY A 198 3.53 3.26 8.73
N VAL A 199 4.49 2.36 8.99
CA VAL A 199 4.55 0.99 8.47
C VAL A 199 3.97 0.03 9.52
N MET A 200 3.21 -0.95 9.04
CA MET A 200 2.64 -2.00 9.88
C MET A 200 3.48 -3.27 9.76
N ALA A 201 3.40 -4.12 10.77
CA ALA A 201 4.07 -5.40 10.82
C ALA A 201 3.12 -6.47 11.36
N LEU A 202 3.33 -7.69 10.87
CA LEU A 202 2.72 -8.90 11.34
C LEU A 202 3.58 -9.50 12.45
N TYR A 203 2.95 -9.79 13.58
CA TYR A 203 3.56 -10.51 14.69
C TYR A 203 2.88 -11.88 14.77
N VAL A 204 3.66 -12.94 14.95
CA VAL A 204 3.18 -14.33 14.97
C VAL A 204 3.64 -15.02 16.25
N HIS A 205 2.81 -15.94 16.76
CA HIS A 205 3.14 -16.80 17.88
C HIS A 205 2.43 -18.15 17.79
N PRO A 206 3.08 -19.29 18.12
CA PRO A 206 4.52 -19.42 18.29
C PRO A 206 5.30 -19.07 17.00
N PRO A 207 6.62 -18.86 17.06
CA PRO A 207 7.43 -18.76 15.85
C PRO A 207 7.28 -20.04 15.01
N SER A 208 7.03 -19.89 13.70
CA SER A 208 6.87 -21.01 12.76
C SER A 208 8.12 -21.88 12.77
N ASP A 209 8.00 -23.20 12.87
CA ASP A 209 9.15 -24.11 12.81
C ASP A 209 9.63 -24.40 11.37
N ALA A 210 8.90 -23.91 10.38
CA ALA A 210 9.22 -24.03 8.96
C ALA A 210 9.49 -22.66 8.32
N THR A 211 10.22 -22.68 7.21
CA THR A 211 10.30 -21.52 6.32
C THR A 211 9.18 -21.63 5.29
N GLU A 212 8.22 -20.73 5.36
CA GLU A 212 6.97 -20.81 4.59
C GLU A 212 6.50 -19.44 4.10
N THR A 213 5.65 -19.45 3.07
CA THR A 213 5.06 -18.24 2.50
C THR A 213 3.65 -18.03 3.01
N LEU A 214 3.40 -16.85 3.58
CA LEU A 214 2.06 -16.38 3.87
C LEU A 214 1.61 -15.42 2.78
N ASP A 215 0.60 -15.82 2.03
CA ASP A 215 -0.11 -14.93 1.11
C ASP A 215 -1.34 -14.32 1.79
N PHE A 216 -1.69 -13.09 1.44
CA PHE A 216 -2.88 -12.45 1.98
C PHE A 216 -3.42 -11.37 1.07
N SER A 217 -4.73 -11.14 1.14
CA SER A 217 -5.32 -9.93 0.59
C SER A 217 -5.30 -8.82 1.64
N TYR A 218 -5.18 -7.56 1.23
CA TYR A 218 -5.22 -6.44 2.17
C TYR A 218 -5.83 -5.20 1.55
N LYS A 219 -6.43 -4.37 2.41
CA LYS A 219 -6.81 -3.01 2.07
C LYS A 219 -5.57 -2.14 2.09
N ARG A 220 -5.28 -1.51 0.95
CA ARG A 220 -4.15 -0.59 0.78
C ARG A 220 -4.56 0.87 0.92
N LYS A 221 -3.60 1.71 1.27
CA LYS A 221 -3.68 3.16 1.23
C LYS A 221 -3.66 3.58 -0.23
N SER A 222 -4.48 4.58 -0.54
CA SER A 222 -4.42 5.22 -1.85
C SER A 222 -3.07 5.92 -2.02
N ARG A 223 -2.54 5.90 -3.24
CA ARG A 223 -1.23 6.50 -3.53
C ARG A 223 -1.23 7.99 -3.19
N GLN A 224 -0.17 8.46 -2.53
CA GLN A 224 0.00 9.89 -2.33
C GLN A 224 0.21 10.63 -3.66
N ILE A 225 -0.67 11.58 -3.96
CA ILE A 225 -0.56 12.47 -5.12
C ILE A 225 0.24 13.73 -4.77
N ARG A 226 1.19 14.10 -5.64
CA ARG A 226 2.14 15.20 -5.46
C ARG A 226 2.27 16.05 -6.71
N TYR A 227 2.49 15.41 -7.86
CA TYR A 227 2.79 16.06 -9.13
C TYR A 227 1.52 16.47 -9.85
N THR A 228 1.42 17.76 -10.19
CA THR A 228 0.21 18.34 -10.77
C THR A 228 0.25 18.46 -12.29
N GLY A 229 1.41 18.24 -12.91
CA GLY A 229 1.63 18.54 -14.33
C GLY A 229 1.74 20.03 -14.65
N THR A 230 1.67 20.91 -13.63
CA THR A 230 1.71 22.37 -13.82
C THR A 230 2.94 23.03 -13.23
N ASP A 231 3.64 22.35 -12.32
CA ASP A 231 4.90 22.82 -11.73
C ASP A 231 6.03 22.83 -12.77
N THR A 232 7.00 23.73 -12.59
CA THR A 232 8.07 23.94 -13.59
C THR A 232 8.80 22.64 -13.93
N ASN A 233 9.14 21.83 -12.93
CA ASN A 233 9.90 20.58 -13.14
C ASN A 233 9.09 19.51 -13.88
N ASP A 234 7.76 19.56 -13.80
CA ASP A 234 6.87 18.55 -14.38
C ASP A 234 6.62 18.80 -15.89
N LYS A 235 7.03 19.97 -16.41
CA LYS A 235 6.80 20.39 -17.80
C LYS A 235 8.00 21.10 -18.46
N ALA A 236 9.16 21.12 -17.79
CA ALA A 236 10.35 21.81 -18.27
C ALA A 236 10.96 21.11 -19.50
N GLY A 237 11.38 21.88 -20.49
CA GLY A 237 12.07 21.32 -21.66
C GLY A 237 11.13 20.67 -22.68
N THR A 238 11.62 19.63 -23.35
CA THR A 238 10.90 18.86 -24.37
C THR A 238 11.33 17.40 -24.31
N VAL A 239 10.48 16.49 -24.81
CA VAL A 239 10.77 15.06 -24.88
C VAL A 239 10.74 14.55 -26.31
N THR A 240 11.55 13.53 -26.54
CA THR A 240 11.56 12.72 -27.75
C THR A 240 11.23 11.29 -27.37
N MET A 241 10.24 10.73 -28.05
CA MET A 241 9.75 9.37 -27.88
C MET A 241 9.85 8.66 -29.23
N THR A 242 10.53 7.52 -29.29
CA THR A 242 10.66 6.75 -30.53
C THR A 242 9.59 5.66 -30.56
N ALA A 243 8.91 5.50 -31.70
CA ALA A 243 8.00 4.38 -31.89
C ALA A 243 8.73 3.06 -31.66
N ASN A 244 8.11 2.12 -30.96
CA ASN A 244 8.69 0.82 -30.57
C ASN A 244 9.86 0.89 -29.57
N SER A 245 10.03 2.00 -28.85
CA SER A 245 10.95 2.11 -27.72
C SER A 245 10.23 2.67 -26.50
N THR A 246 10.46 2.06 -25.33
CA THR A 246 9.94 2.58 -24.05
C THR A 246 10.80 3.71 -23.50
N ALA A 247 11.99 3.93 -24.07
CA ALA A 247 12.89 4.97 -23.64
C ALA A 247 12.41 6.34 -24.13
N VAL A 248 12.44 7.32 -23.23
CA VAL A 248 12.16 8.72 -23.49
C VAL A 248 13.40 9.54 -23.21
N THR A 249 13.78 10.37 -24.16
CA THR A 249 14.92 11.28 -24.03
C THR A 249 14.41 12.70 -23.91
N GLY A 250 14.74 13.34 -22.79
CA GLY A 250 14.45 14.72 -22.49
C GLY A 250 15.57 15.66 -22.92
N SER A 251 15.21 16.87 -23.34
CA SER A 251 16.10 18.00 -23.50
C SER A 251 15.67 19.12 -22.57
N SER A 252 16.60 19.58 -21.72
CA SER A 252 16.32 20.57 -20.66
C SER A 252 15.20 20.15 -19.69
N THR A 253 15.09 18.84 -19.46
CA THR A 253 14.15 18.23 -18.51
C THR A 253 14.76 18.12 -17.12
N ALA A 254 13.93 17.86 -16.12
CA ALA A 254 14.34 17.69 -14.73
C ALA A 254 13.67 16.45 -14.11
N PHE A 255 13.82 15.30 -14.78
CA PHE A 255 13.24 14.05 -14.28
C PHE A 255 13.87 13.64 -12.95
N THR A 256 13.04 13.10 -12.06
CA THR A 256 13.48 12.62 -10.75
C THR A 256 12.96 11.21 -10.51
N SER A 257 13.66 10.40 -9.70
CA SER A 257 13.19 9.06 -9.30
C SER A 257 11.81 9.08 -8.63
N LEU A 258 11.39 10.23 -8.10
CA LEU A 258 10.06 10.41 -7.53
C LEU A 258 8.93 10.48 -8.59
N HIS A 259 9.24 10.69 -9.87
CA HIS A 259 8.27 10.63 -10.97
C HIS A 259 7.88 9.20 -11.35
N VAL A 260 8.51 8.18 -10.76
CA VAL A 260 8.15 6.78 -10.99
C VAL A 260 6.70 6.53 -10.58
N GLY A 261 5.97 5.89 -11.49
CA GLY A 261 4.54 5.63 -11.43
C GLY A 261 3.65 6.84 -11.70
N SER A 262 4.19 8.04 -11.95
CA SER A 262 3.41 9.17 -12.45
C SER A 262 3.08 8.96 -13.94
N VAL A 263 2.11 9.71 -14.45
CA VAL A 263 1.71 9.65 -15.86
C VAL A 263 2.37 10.79 -16.61
N ILE A 264 3.04 10.48 -17.72
CA ILE A 264 3.51 11.47 -18.69
C ILE A 264 2.50 11.58 -19.83
N ARG A 265 2.15 12.81 -20.17
CA ARG A 265 1.34 13.15 -21.35
C ARG A 265 2.15 14.00 -22.31
N THR A 266 1.97 13.79 -23.60
CA THR A 266 2.54 14.63 -24.66
C THR A 266 1.44 15.11 -25.60
N ALA A 267 1.62 16.32 -26.12
CA ALA A 267 0.77 16.85 -27.19
C ALA A 267 1.33 16.45 -28.57
N GLY A 268 0.49 16.57 -29.60
CA GLY A 268 0.93 16.41 -31.00
C GLY A 268 1.67 17.62 -31.57
N ASN A 269 1.79 18.71 -30.80
CA ASN A 269 2.32 20.00 -31.22
C ASN A 269 3.34 20.55 -30.19
N SER A 270 3.76 21.80 -30.39
CA SER A 270 4.70 22.51 -29.51
C SER A 270 4.08 23.08 -28.24
N ASP A 271 2.77 22.93 -28.06
CA ASP A 271 2.03 23.48 -26.92
C ASP A 271 1.96 22.44 -25.80
N LEU A 272 1.76 22.91 -24.56
CA LEU A 272 1.63 22.03 -23.40
C LEU A 272 0.36 21.17 -23.51
N PRO A 273 0.43 19.85 -23.29
CA PRO A 273 -0.75 19.01 -23.29
C PRO A 273 -1.70 19.37 -22.15
N THR A 274 -2.99 19.44 -22.47
CA THR A 274 -4.09 19.64 -21.53
C THR A 274 -4.91 18.35 -21.37
N GLY A 275 -5.85 18.34 -20.43
CA GLY A 275 -6.84 17.26 -20.32
C GLY A 275 -7.73 17.15 -21.58
N ILE A 276 -8.59 16.14 -21.60
CA ILE A 276 -9.44 15.83 -22.77
C ILE A 276 -10.36 16.99 -23.18
N GLU A 277 -10.84 17.76 -22.21
CA GLU A 277 -11.73 18.93 -22.43
C GLU A 277 -10.96 20.20 -22.83
N GLY A 278 -9.63 20.19 -22.73
CA GLY A 278 -8.79 21.35 -23.03
C GLY A 278 -8.51 21.51 -24.52
N THR A 279 -8.07 22.70 -24.91
CA THR A 279 -7.81 23.08 -26.31
C THR A 279 -6.63 22.32 -26.95
N ASN A 280 -5.74 21.74 -26.14
CA ASN A 280 -4.60 20.96 -26.60
C ASN A 280 -4.58 19.57 -25.97
N SER A 281 -5.60 18.76 -26.28
CA SER A 281 -5.73 17.39 -25.77
C SER A 281 -4.44 16.58 -26.02
N TRP A 282 -4.06 15.78 -25.04
CA TRP A 282 -2.93 14.87 -25.16
C TRP A 282 -3.13 13.87 -26.32
N VAL A 283 -2.03 13.53 -26.99
CA VAL A 283 -2.01 12.54 -28.08
C VAL A 283 -1.51 11.20 -27.58
N GLU A 284 -0.52 11.22 -26.67
CA GLU A 284 0.03 10.03 -26.04
C GLU A 284 0.02 10.20 -24.53
N GLN A 285 -0.31 9.11 -23.84
CA GLN A 285 -0.32 9.03 -22.38
C GLN A 285 0.27 7.69 -21.94
N ARG A 286 1.27 7.73 -21.06
CA ARG A 286 1.97 6.53 -20.57
C ARG A 286 2.37 6.66 -19.10
N SER A 287 2.54 5.53 -18.43
CA SER A 287 3.04 5.48 -17.05
C SER A 287 4.56 5.38 -17.06
N ILE A 288 5.22 6.08 -16.14
CA ILE A 288 6.67 6.02 -15.97
C ILE A 288 7.01 4.82 -15.08
N ILE A 289 7.81 3.87 -15.55
CA ILE A 289 8.28 2.73 -14.74
C ILE A 289 9.60 3.05 -14.05
N GLU A 290 10.48 3.77 -14.74
CA GLU A 290 11.83 4.03 -14.25
C GLU A 290 12.30 5.41 -14.71
N VAL A 291 13.10 6.07 -13.89
CA VAL A 291 13.82 7.29 -14.24
C VAL A 291 15.30 7.04 -13.99
N ALA A 292 16.07 6.94 -15.06
CA ALA A 292 17.51 6.66 -14.98
C ALA A 292 18.29 7.91 -14.56
N ASP A 293 17.94 9.07 -15.13
CA ASP A 293 18.55 10.37 -14.81
C ASP A 293 17.60 11.53 -15.16
N ALA A 294 18.06 12.77 -15.03
CA ALA A 294 17.26 13.99 -15.28
C ALA A 294 16.74 14.13 -16.72
N THR A 295 17.29 13.36 -17.66
CA THR A 295 17.02 13.39 -19.10
C THR A 295 16.54 12.06 -19.66
N HIS A 296 16.54 10.98 -18.89
CA HIS A 296 16.13 9.65 -19.37
C HIS A 296 15.14 8.99 -18.44
N LEU A 297 14.03 8.52 -19.01
CA LEU A 297 13.03 7.71 -18.32
C LEU A 297 12.52 6.58 -19.23
N THR A 298 11.89 5.58 -18.60
CA THR A 298 11.33 4.40 -19.25
C THR A 298 9.83 4.32 -19.00
N LEU A 299 9.06 4.08 -20.07
CA LEU A 299 7.61 3.95 -20.05
C LEU A 299 7.15 2.50 -19.85
N ASP A 300 5.88 2.34 -19.47
CA ASP A 300 5.22 1.04 -19.33
C ASP A 300 5.01 0.28 -20.64
N ALA A 301 4.80 1.02 -21.73
CA ALA A 301 4.63 0.46 -23.05
C ALA A 301 5.18 1.42 -24.12
N TYR A 302 5.44 0.88 -25.31
CA TYR A 302 5.87 1.67 -26.45
C TYR A 302 4.82 2.72 -26.82
N PRO A 303 5.23 3.96 -27.18
CA PRO A 303 4.31 4.97 -27.64
C PRO A 303 3.71 4.58 -28.99
N THR A 304 2.48 4.99 -29.25
CA THR A 304 1.76 4.65 -30.49
C THR A 304 2.41 5.29 -31.72
N SER A 305 3.01 6.47 -31.53
CA SER A 305 3.67 7.26 -32.57
C SER A 305 5.00 7.81 -32.07
N ALA A 306 5.89 8.13 -32.99
CA ALA A 306 7.13 8.83 -32.65
C ALA A 306 6.83 10.33 -32.45
N HIS A 307 7.40 10.90 -31.40
CA HIS A 307 7.32 12.32 -31.06
C HIS A 307 8.73 12.89 -30.95
N SER A 308 8.99 14.04 -31.54
CA SER A 308 10.32 14.67 -31.52
C SER A 308 10.22 16.08 -30.95
N ALA A 309 11.00 16.36 -29.90
CA ALA A 309 11.05 17.66 -29.25
C ALA A 309 9.66 18.25 -28.89
N VAL A 310 8.74 17.41 -28.41
CA VAL A 310 7.39 17.84 -28.02
C VAL A 310 7.34 18.28 -26.57
N LYS A 311 6.38 19.14 -26.23
CA LYS A 311 6.09 19.50 -24.84
C LYS A 311 5.36 18.36 -24.13
N TYR A 312 5.56 18.30 -22.82
CA TYR A 312 5.00 17.26 -21.97
C TYR A 312 4.52 17.84 -20.64
N CYS A 313 3.71 17.07 -19.94
CA CYS A 313 3.43 17.26 -18.52
C CYS A 313 3.46 15.91 -17.79
N ILE A 314 3.98 15.91 -16.56
CA ILE A 314 3.97 14.75 -15.65
C ILE A 314 3.01 15.03 -14.51
N SER A 315 2.00 14.19 -14.34
CA SER A 315 1.03 14.31 -13.26
C SER A 315 0.82 12.95 -12.59
N ASP A 316 0.60 12.95 -11.28
CA ASP A 316 0.26 11.71 -10.59
C ASP A 316 -1.13 11.21 -11.01
N PRO A 317 -1.29 9.89 -11.22
CA PRO A 317 -2.60 9.30 -11.44
C PRO A 317 -3.44 9.39 -10.17
N ILE A 318 -4.73 9.67 -10.33
CA ILE A 318 -5.69 9.52 -9.25
C ILE A 318 -5.97 8.03 -9.10
N ASP A 319 -5.44 7.43 -8.04
CA ASP A 319 -5.62 6.01 -7.73
C ASP A 319 -7.02 5.77 -7.14
N LEU A 320 -8.02 5.91 -8.01
CA LEU A 320 -9.43 5.60 -7.83
C LEU A 320 -9.94 4.92 -9.11
N GLU A 321 -11.02 4.16 -9.02
CA GLU A 321 -11.69 3.67 -10.22
C GLU A 321 -12.52 4.76 -10.91
N ALA A 322 -12.76 4.61 -12.21
CA ALA A 322 -13.59 5.52 -13.01
C ALA A 322 -15.00 5.77 -12.42
N SER A 323 -15.58 4.77 -11.76
CA SER A 323 -16.87 4.90 -11.06
C SER A 323 -16.83 5.91 -9.90
N ALA A 324 -15.66 6.15 -9.31
CA ALA A 324 -15.46 7.04 -8.18
C ALA A 324 -14.97 8.45 -8.57
N TYR A 325 -14.55 8.68 -9.83
CA TYR A 325 -14.05 9.98 -10.27
C TYR A 325 -15.07 11.11 -10.12
N GLU A 326 -16.34 10.88 -10.47
CA GLU A 326 -17.40 11.89 -10.33
C GLU A 326 -17.61 12.27 -8.86
N ALA A 327 -17.69 11.27 -7.97
CA ALA A 327 -17.85 11.49 -6.53
C ALA A 327 -16.65 12.24 -5.94
N PHE A 328 -15.44 11.90 -6.35
CA PHE A 328 -14.21 12.60 -5.97
C PHE A 328 -14.21 14.07 -6.40
N LEU A 329 -14.57 14.37 -7.65
CA LEU A 329 -14.64 15.74 -8.15
C LEU A 329 -15.69 16.57 -7.41
N TRP A 330 -16.88 16.02 -7.14
CA TRP A 330 -17.90 16.72 -6.34
C TRP A 330 -17.46 16.95 -4.90
N LEU A 331 -16.73 16.00 -4.30
CA LEU A 331 -16.18 16.17 -2.96
C LEU A 331 -15.13 17.29 -2.93
N ALA A 332 -14.25 17.34 -3.93
CA ALA A 332 -13.27 18.42 -4.06
C ALA A 332 -13.94 19.80 -4.26
N LYS A 333 -15.02 19.87 -5.06
CA LYS A 333 -15.85 21.07 -5.20
C LYS A 333 -16.54 21.46 -3.89
N LYS A 334 -17.06 20.48 -3.12
CA LYS A 334 -17.67 20.70 -1.80
C LYS A 334 -16.68 21.32 -0.81
N HIS A 335 -15.47 20.76 -0.72
CA HIS A 335 -14.41 21.31 0.15
C HIS A 335 -14.08 22.75 -0.22
N LEU A 336 -13.90 23.02 -1.52
CA LEU A 336 -13.64 24.37 -2.01
C LEU A 336 -14.80 25.34 -1.74
N ALA A 337 -16.05 24.90 -1.96
CA ALA A 337 -17.24 25.69 -1.70
C ALA A 337 -17.40 26.02 -0.21
N THR A 338 -17.06 25.08 0.66
CA THR A 338 -17.06 25.27 2.12
C THR A 338 -16.02 26.30 2.55
N GLU A 339 -14.79 26.18 2.04
CA GLU A 339 -13.71 27.13 2.32
C GLU A 339 -14.07 28.55 1.88
N ARG A 340 -14.73 28.67 0.71
CA ARG A 340 -15.13 29.94 0.10
C ARG A 340 -16.47 30.47 0.57
N LYS A 341 -17.23 29.70 1.35
CA LYS A 341 -18.60 30.03 1.79
C LYS A 341 -19.52 30.38 0.60
N LEU A 342 -19.50 29.56 -0.44
CA LEU A 342 -20.39 29.75 -1.60
C LEU A 342 -21.86 29.57 -1.19
N ALA A 343 -22.76 30.34 -1.79
CA ALA A 343 -24.18 30.30 -1.48
C ALA A 343 -24.83 28.94 -1.79
N ASP A 344 -24.34 28.27 -2.84
CA ASP A 344 -24.92 27.03 -3.37
C ASP A 344 -24.37 25.76 -2.70
N LEU A 345 -23.78 25.88 -1.50
CA LEU A 345 -23.16 24.76 -0.78
C LEU A 345 -24.10 23.56 -0.63
N ARG A 346 -25.39 23.81 -0.34
CA ARG A 346 -26.40 22.75 -0.16
C ARG A 346 -26.64 21.93 -1.43
N ASP A 347 -26.65 22.57 -2.59
CA ASP A 347 -26.87 21.88 -3.86
C ASP A 347 -25.63 21.06 -4.24
N ILE A 348 -24.43 21.57 -3.94
CA ILE A 348 -23.16 20.86 -4.13
C ILE A 348 -23.08 19.62 -3.23
N GLU A 349 -23.52 19.72 -1.97
CA GLU A 349 -23.59 18.57 -1.06
C GLU A 349 -24.53 17.49 -1.57
N ARG A 350 -25.72 17.87 -2.04
CA ARG A 350 -26.69 16.94 -2.62
C ARG A 350 -26.17 16.25 -3.88
N ALA A 351 -25.45 16.99 -4.73
CA ALA A 351 -24.80 16.43 -5.92
C ALA A 351 -23.71 15.42 -5.52
N TYR A 352 -22.89 15.75 -4.52
CA TYR A 352 -21.89 14.84 -3.96
C TYR A 352 -22.51 13.55 -3.41
N GLU A 353 -23.55 13.63 -2.59
CA GLU A 353 -24.22 12.45 -2.03
C GLU A 353 -24.77 11.53 -3.14
N THR A 354 -25.38 12.13 -4.17
CA THR A 354 -25.90 11.40 -5.33
C THR A 354 -24.77 10.69 -6.08
N ALA A 355 -23.65 11.38 -6.33
CA ALA A 355 -22.48 10.83 -7.00
C ALA A 355 -21.82 9.72 -6.17
N LEU A 356 -21.72 9.89 -4.84
CA LEU A 356 -21.16 8.88 -3.94
C LEU A 356 -22.01 7.59 -3.96
N MET A 357 -23.33 7.71 -3.96
CA MET A 357 -24.23 6.55 -4.06
C MET A 357 -24.06 5.82 -5.39
N ARG A 358 -23.89 6.55 -6.50
CA ARG A 358 -23.58 5.95 -7.81
C ARG A 358 -22.23 5.24 -7.80
N ALA A 359 -21.19 5.87 -7.26
CA ALA A 359 -19.87 5.29 -7.13
C ALA A 359 -19.91 3.97 -6.32
N LYS A 360 -20.58 3.98 -5.15
CA LYS A 360 -20.79 2.77 -4.33
C LYS A 360 -21.53 1.67 -5.10
N SER A 361 -22.54 2.04 -5.90
CA SER A 361 -23.26 1.06 -6.73
C SER A 361 -22.39 0.48 -7.86
N GLY A 362 -21.49 1.28 -8.42
CA GLY A 362 -20.55 0.87 -9.47
C GLY A 362 -19.45 -0.06 -8.95
N ASP A 363 -19.01 0.12 -7.71
CA ASP A 363 -18.01 -0.74 -7.05
C ASP A 363 -18.54 -2.14 -6.70
N SER A 364 -19.87 -2.35 -6.76
CA SER A 364 -20.49 -3.66 -6.54
C SER A 364 -20.22 -4.63 -7.71
N ARG A 365 -18.97 -5.07 -7.86
CA ARG A 365 -18.50 -5.97 -8.93
C ARG A 365 -19.05 -7.38 -8.80
N THR A 366 -19.33 -7.83 -7.58
CA THR A 366 -19.92 -9.15 -7.32
C THR A 366 -21.37 -9.02 -6.86
N ARG A 367 -22.28 -9.67 -7.59
CA ARG A 367 -23.68 -9.86 -7.17
C ARG A 367 -23.84 -11.14 -6.36
N HIS A 368 -22.85 -11.49 -5.55
CA HIS A 368 -22.95 -12.66 -4.69
C HIS A 368 -24.12 -12.48 -3.73
N ARG A 369 -24.86 -13.57 -3.53
CA ARG A 369 -26.03 -13.58 -2.67
C ARG A 369 -25.58 -13.28 -1.24
N ARG A 370 -25.90 -12.09 -0.72
CA ARG A 370 -25.65 -11.68 0.67
C ARG A 370 -26.60 -12.36 1.67
N VAL A 371 -26.80 -13.67 1.54
CA VAL A 371 -27.59 -14.46 2.47
C VAL A 371 -26.67 -15.51 3.09
N CYS A 372 -26.23 -15.25 4.33
CA CYS A 372 -25.76 -16.30 5.21
C CYS A 372 -26.99 -17.08 5.70
N GLY A 373 -27.21 -18.24 5.11
CA GLY A 373 -28.26 -19.17 5.49
C GLY A 373 -28.54 -20.12 4.33
N PRO A 374 -28.73 -21.43 4.58
CA PRO A 374 -29.24 -22.32 3.55
C PRO A 374 -30.53 -21.68 3.07
N GLY A 375 -30.58 -21.26 1.80
CA GLY A 375 -31.75 -20.57 1.27
C GLY A 375 -32.96 -21.38 1.69
N THR A 376 -33.83 -20.78 2.52
CA THR A 376 -34.95 -21.47 3.19
C THR A 376 -35.48 -22.53 2.24
N PRO A 377 -35.48 -23.83 2.60
CA PRO A 377 -35.96 -24.86 1.71
C PRO A 377 -37.29 -24.37 1.20
N ARG A 378 -37.42 -24.19 -0.12
CA ARG A 378 -38.70 -23.84 -0.71
C ARG A 378 -39.65 -24.91 -0.18
N TYR A 379 -40.54 -24.55 0.74
CA TYR A 379 -41.62 -25.42 1.14
C TYR A 379 -42.42 -25.68 -0.14
N ARG A 380 -42.13 -26.79 -0.82
CA ARG A 380 -43.03 -27.30 -1.84
C ARG A 380 -44.34 -27.51 -1.10
N ARG A 381 -45.41 -26.91 -1.60
CA ARG A 381 -46.73 -27.16 -1.02
C ARG A 381 -46.95 -28.67 -1.13
N LEU A 382 -47.59 -29.28 -0.14
CA LEU A 382 -47.82 -30.73 -0.14
C LEU A 382 -48.49 -31.25 -1.43
N ARG A 383 -49.22 -30.37 -2.12
CA ARG A 383 -49.84 -30.60 -3.44
C ARG A 383 -48.87 -30.74 -4.62
N ASP A 384 -47.63 -30.25 -4.47
CA ASP A 384 -46.58 -30.26 -5.51
C ASP A 384 -45.63 -31.48 -5.36
N ILE A 385 -45.89 -32.35 -4.38
CA ILE A 385 -45.21 -33.64 -4.22
C ILE A 385 -46.04 -34.66 -4.99
N CYS A 386 -45.52 -35.14 -6.13
CA CYS A 386 -46.09 -36.31 -6.81
C CYS A 386 -46.03 -37.51 -5.87
N VAL A 387 -47.15 -37.83 -5.22
CA VAL A 387 -47.32 -39.11 -4.54
C VAL A 387 -47.46 -40.15 -5.65
N ASN A 388 -46.39 -40.89 -5.93
CA ASN A 388 -46.48 -42.11 -6.72
C ASN A 388 -47.40 -43.07 -5.95
N ARG A 389 -48.68 -43.11 -6.33
CA ARG A 389 -49.58 -44.21 -5.98
C ARG A 389 -49.04 -45.44 -6.68
N THR A 390 -48.35 -46.31 -5.96
CA THR A 390 -48.19 -47.70 -6.36
C THR A 390 -49.58 -48.33 -6.32
N GLU A 391 -50.15 -48.57 -7.49
CA GLU A 391 -51.34 -49.38 -7.69
C GLU A 391 -51.01 -50.84 -7.33
N SER A 392 -51.90 -51.44 -6.54
CA SER A 392 -51.95 -52.88 -6.23
C SER A 392 -52.66 -53.65 -7.33
#